data_AF-A0A1E7F7S2-F1
#
_entry.id   AF-A0A1E7F7S2-F1
#
_cell.length_a   1.000
_cell.length_b   1.000
_cell.length_c   1.000
_cell.angle_alpha   90.00
_cell.angle_beta   90.00
_cell.angle_gamma   90.00
#
_symmetry.space_group_name_H-M   'P 1'
#
loop_
_entity.id
_entity.type
_entity.pdbx_description
1 polymer ?
#
loop_
_entity_poly.entity_id
_entity_poly.type
_entity_poly.pdbx_seq_one_letter_code
_entity_poly.pdbx_strand_id
1 'polypeptide(L)'
;MSIYASDLANKKKNKKKTSSVIIAFLSGVFVGSVVVSLVAVNYYAGSSISQSKLILEQQQHYQHQHQNQQRRQQQQQNKQQLQHQQLRNERSSTSTTVREEDEEDIPAITFNIISSNNTFDGGIEKHSTKISPQESKQSIISSSSFLVEEPPSFFELARQTGTDKVKGIAYLPSCLEDDTTCTRPSCEREKCRPWGHFYHTMYQQKFNKFLNSDERFQLLEIGYNLGFGYDTYKKFFADVPGAELHTIEISCIEEGPREEGKWPKEWGNFAKENKEYQSLLDQKRLHCGDASDVDWLYRIWNEHMYRRQQQIDSPPLKIVVDDGSHLAKHMIYSIFFWFPRIEPGGILIIEDVQPIEEANLFRTQFLPQIMSDLHFCGDPKEHDDNACFPQLYPLLQSIHCEMHICVLERNDRPAVNLSIEESKPPPNALDMSQCFTFANVFGMGMNAE
;
A
#
# COMPACT_ATOMS: atom_id res chain seq x y z
N MET A 1 27.09 18.34 -3.66
CA MET A 1 25.86 18.67 -2.92
C MET A 1 26.26 19.36 -1.63
N SER A 2 26.08 20.68 -1.57
CA SER A 2 26.47 21.54 -0.45
C SER A 2 25.26 22.40 -0.10
N ILE A 3 25.12 22.73 1.18
CA ILE A 3 23.97 23.39 1.85
C ILE A 3 22.97 22.36 2.42
N TYR A 4 23.28 21.83 3.61
CA TYR A 4 22.38 21.56 4.76
C TYR A 4 23.17 20.73 5.79
N ALA A 5 24.17 21.35 6.42
CA ALA A 5 24.95 20.75 7.50
C ALA A 5 25.43 21.85 8.46
N SER A 6 24.58 22.30 9.39
CA SER A 6 25.02 23.12 10.53
C SER A 6 23.95 23.34 11.60
N ASP A 7 23.28 22.30 12.14
CA ASP A 7 22.46 22.56 13.35
C ASP A 7 22.34 21.48 14.43
N LEU A 8 23.12 20.39 14.41
CA LEU A 8 23.04 19.37 15.48
C LEU A 8 24.36 19.00 16.17
N ALA A 9 25.47 19.67 15.87
CA ALA A 9 26.80 19.29 16.40
C ALA A 9 27.33 20.12 17.59
N ASN A 10 26.62 21.14 18.09
CA ASN A 10 27.22 22.12 19.03
C ASN A 10 26.59 22.23 20.44
N LYS A 11 26.00 21.16 21.00
CA LYS A 11 25.42 21.17 22.37
C LYS A 11 26.10 20.29 23.42
N LYS A 12 27.37 19.88 23.22
CA LYS A 12 28.17 19.21 24.26
C LYS A 12 29.59 19.77 24.33
N LYS A 13 29.75 20.97 24.92
CA LYS A 13 30.97 21.43 25.62
C LYS A 13 30.72 22.85 26.12
N ASN A 14 30.38 22.98 27.41
CA ASN A 14 30.77 24.08 28.32
C ASN A 14 29.81 24.15 29.52
N LYS A 15 30.14 23.40 30.57
CA LYS A 15 29.69 23.71 31.93
C LYS A 15 30.85 23.47 32.88
N LYS A 16 31.61 24.53 33.17
CA LYS A 16 32.37 24.65 34.43
C LYS A 16 32.78 26.09 34.66
N LYS A 17 32.51 26.53 35.90
CA LYS A 17 32.91 27.77 36.58
C LYS A 17 32.15 29.04 36.20
N THR A 18 31.32 29.51 37.13
CA THR A 18 31.67 30.64 38.01
C THR A 18 30.69 30.72 39.17
N SER A 19 31.23 30.86 40.38
CA SER A 19 30.52 31.26 41.60
C SER A 19 30.68 32.77 41.80
N SER A 20 29.72 33.32 42.56
CA SER A 20 29.84 34.47 43.47
C SER A 20 29.30 35.84 43.03
N VAL A 21 28.20 36.20 43.72
CA VAL A 21 27.91 37.49 44.40
C VAL A 21 27.53 38.69 43.53
N ILE A 22 26.31 39.22 43.73
CA ILE A 22 26.02 40.58 44.24
C ILE A 22 24.56 40.69 44.70
N ILE A 23 24.42 41.48 45.76
CA ILE A 23 23.30 41.77 46.65
C ILE A 23 22.36 42.86 46.08
N ALA A 24 21.11 42.86 46.59
CA ALA A 24 20.13 43.95 46.70
C ALA A 24 19.37 44.41 45.45
N PHE A 25 18.02 44.34 45.51
CA PHE A 25 17.19 45.49 45.86
C PHE A 25 15.75 45.03 46.15
N LEU A 26 15.34 45.17 47.41
CA LEU A 26 13.95 45.13 47.86
C LEU A 26 13.50 46.58 48.03
N SER A 27 12.41 46.96 47.36
CA SER A 27 11.30 47.76 47.92
C SER A 27 10.47 48.37 46.79
N GLY A 28 9.15 48.21 46.87
CA GLY A 28 8.23 49.12 46.19
C GLY A 28 6.98 48.47 45.60
N VAL A 29 5.84 48.81 46.20
CA VAL A 29 4.49 48.80 45.61
C VAL A 29 3.71 47.49 45.72
N PHE A 30 3.04 47.36 46.86
CA PHE A 30 2.03 46.35 47.16
C PHE A 30 0.73 47.04 47.59
N VAL A 31 0.00 47.65 46.65
CA VAL A 31 -1.44 47.98 46.83
C VAL A 31 -2.10 48.03 45.44
N GLY A 32 -2.76 46.95 45.02
CA GLY A 32 -3.46 46.96 43.73
C GLY A 32 -4.01 45.63 43.19
N SER A 33 -3.85 44.48 43.88
CA SER A 33 -4.23 43.16 43.33
C SER A 33 -5.25 42.40 44.15
N VAL A 34 -6.40 43.02 44.50
CA VAL A 34 -7.52 42.27 45.12
C VAL A 34 -8.82 42.37 44.30
N VAL A 35 -8.95 43.29 43.34
CA VAL A 35 -10.20 43.43 42.55
C VAL A 35 -10.15 42.69 41.19
N VAL A 36 -8.97 42.31 40.69
CA VAL A 36 -8.84 41.63 39.39
C VAL A 36 -9.07 40.10 39.48
N SER A 37 -8.99 39.50 40.67
CA SER A 37 -9.06 38.04 40.82
C SER A 37 -10.48 37.45 40.79
N LEU A 38 -11.55 38.25 40.90
CA LEU A 38 -12.93 37.74 40.83
C LEU A 38 -13.51 37.74 39.40
N VAL A 39 -12.94 38.51 38.47
CA VAL A 39 -13.35 38.50 37.05
C VAL A 39 -12.66 37.38 36.27
N ALA A 40 -11.43 37.00 36.65
CA ALA A 40 -10.67 35.93 35.99
C ALA A 40 -11.23 34.52 36.23
N VAL A 41 -11.93 34.27 37.35
CA VAL A 41 -12.47 32.93 37.67
C VAL A 41 -13.73 32.61 36.84
N ASN A 42 -14.55 33.60 36.47
CA ASN A 42 -15.72 33.36 35.62
C ASN A 42 -15.37 33.22 34.14
N TYR A 43 -14.23 33.76 33.69
CA TYR A 43 -13.80 33.63 32.28
C TYR A 43 -13.21 32.24 31.97
N TYR A 44 -12.60 31.58 32.97
CA TYR A 44 -12.05 30.23 32.79
C TYR A 44 -13.08 29.10 32.87
N ALA A 45 -14.19 29.28 33.60
CA ALA A 45 -15.25 28.28 33.67
C ALA A 45 -16.08 28.17 32.38
N GLY A 46 -16.27 29.28 31.65
CA GLY A 46 -17.00 29.28 30.37
C GLY A 46 -16.24 28.64 29.21
N SER A 47 -14.91 28.72 29.21
CA SER A 47 -14.05 28.15 28.16
C SER A 47 -13.98 26.62 28.21
N SER A 48 -13.97 26.04 29.41
CA SER A 48 -13.90 24.59 29.62
C SER A 48 -15.13 23.84 29.05
N ILE A 49 -16.33 24.40 29.18
CA ILE A 49 -17.57 23.75 28.71
C ILE A 49 -17.63 23.72 27.18
N SER A 50 -17.12 24.78 26.51
CA SER A 50 -17.06 24.85 25.05
C SER A 50 -16.12 23.80 24.45
N GLN A 51 -14.95 23.60 25.07
CA GLN A 51 -13.99 22.58 24.61
C GLN A 51 -14.51 21.15 24.83
N SER A 52 -15.16 20.85 25.96
CA SER A 52 -15.72 19.52 26.20
C SER A 52 -16.84 19.17 25.21
N LYS A 53 -17.67 20.16 24.81
CA LYS A 53 -18.71 19.96 23.80
C LYS A 53 -18.13 19.68 22.42
N LEU A 54 -17.09 20.42 22.02
CA LEU A 54 -16.41 20.21 20.74
C LEU A 54 -15.75 18.83 20.65
N ILE A 55 -15.10 18.38 21.74
CA ILE A 55 -14.49 17.05 21.80
C ILE A 55 -15.57 15.96 21.67
N LEU A 56 -16.70 16.11 22.36
CA LEU A 56 -17.80 15.15 22.28
C LEU A 56 -18.41 15.08 20.86
N GLU A 57 -18.59 16.23 20.20
CA GLU A 57 -19.10 16.29 18.83
C GLU A 57 -18.14 15.64 17.83
N GLN A 58 -16.82 15.86 17.98
CA GLN A 58 -15.81 15.17 17.18
C GLN A 58 -15.82 13.65 17.41
N GLN A 59 -15.98 13.21 18.66
CA GLN A 59 -16.03 11.79 19.00
C GLN A 59 -17.28 11.11 18.41
N GLN A 60 -18.44 11.78 18.47
CA GLN A 60 -19.68 11.30 17.85
C GLN A 60 -19.56 11.24 16.32
N HIS A 61 -18.97 12.26 15.70
CA HIS A 61 -18.73 12.27 14.26
C HIS A 61 -17.83 11.11 13.83
N TYR A 62 -16.74 10.86 14.58
CA TYR A 62 -15.84 9.75 14.32
C TYR A 62 -16.54 8.39 14.46
N GLN A 63 -17.32 8.18 15.52
CA GLN A 63 -18.10 6.95 15.71
C GLN A 63 -19.10 6.73 14.56
N HIS A 64 -19.74 7.79 14.08
CA HIS A 64 -20.67 7.71 12.96
C HIS A 64 -19.97 7.34 11.64
N GLN A 65 -18.81 7.95 11.36
CA GLN A 65 -18.00 7.60 10.19
C GLN A 65 -17.56 6.13 10.22
N HIS A 66 -17.08 5.65 11.38
CA HIS A 66 -16.66 4.26 11.56
C HIS A 66 -17.82 3.27 11.35
N GLN A 67 -19.02 3.55 11.90
CA GLN A 67 -20.21 2.74 11.65
C GLN A 67 -20.63 2.73 10.17
N ASN A 68 -20.51 3.86 9.47
CA ASN A 68 -20.79 3.94 8.03
C ASN A 68 -19.78 3.15 7.19
N GLN A 69 -18.51 3.10 7.60
CA GLN A 69 -17.50 2.28 6.94
C GLN A 69 -17.79 0.78 7.14
N GLN A 70 -18.11 0.35 8.36
CA GLN A 70 -18.49 -1.04 8.65
C GLN A 70 -19.73 -1.48 7.84
N ARG A 71 -20.76 -0.62 7.74
CA ARG A 71 -21.94 -0.89 6.92
C ARG A 71 -21.60 -1.07 5.43
N ARG A 72 -20.70 -0.24 4.89
CA ARG A 72 -20.25 -0.36 3.49
C ARG A 72 -19.48 -1.67 3.25
N GLN A 73 -18.59 -2.05 4.16
CA GLN A 73 -17.87 -3.33 4.09
C GLN A 73 -18.83 -4.53 4.14
N GLN A 74 -19.81 -4.51 5.04
CA GLN A 74 -20.83 -5.55 5.13
C GLN A 74 -21.69 -5.63 3.85
N GLN A 75 -22.07 -4.49 3.27
CA GLN A 75 -22.79 -4.45 2.00
C GLN A 75 -21.96 -5.02 0.84
N GLN A 76 -20.65 -4.76 0.79
CA GLN A 76 -19.76 -5.35 -0.21
C GLN A 76 -19.65 -6.87 -0.06
N GLN A 77 -19.49 -7.36 1.17
CA GLN A 77 -19.47 -8.80 1.46
C GLN A 77 -20.79 -9.48 1.05
N ASN A 78 -21.93 -8.87 1.37
CA ASN A 78 -23.24 -9.38 0.97
C ASN A 78 -23.40 -9.41 -0.57
N LYS A 79 -22.90 -8.39 -1.28
CA LYS A 79 -22.92 -8.39 -2.76
C LYS A 79 -22.07 -9.51 -3.35
N GLN A 80 -20.88 -9.76 -2.79
CA GLN A 80 -20.00 -10.85 -3.23
C GLN A 80 -20.65 -12.22 -2.97
N GLN A 81 -21.28 -12.41 -1.81
CA GLN A 81 -22.03 -13.64 -1.50
C GLN A 81 -23.20 -13.85 -2.47
N LEU A 82 -23.94 -12.79 -2.81
CA LEU A 82 -25.05 -12.88 -3.76
C LEU A 82 -24.57 -13.23 -5.18
N GLN A 83 -23.48 -12.61 -5.64
CA GLN A 83 -22.87 -12.96 -6.94
C GLN A 83 -22.42 -14.43 -6.97
N HIS A 84 -21.79 -14.91 -5.89
CA HIS A 84 -21.38 -16.30 -5.78
C HIS A 84 -22.60 -17.26 -5.77
N GLN A 85 -23.71 -16.86 -5.16
CA GLN A 85 -24.95 -17.65 -5.15
C GLN A 85 -25.61 -17.69 -6.55
N GLN A 86 -25.60 -16.56 -7.27
CA GLN A 86 -26.09 -16.49 -8.65
C GLN A 86 -25.30 -17.41 -9.59
N LEU A 87 -23.97 -17.35 -9.55
CA LEU A 87 -23.10 -18.23 -10.34
C LEU A 87 -23.34 -19.72 -10.01
N ARG A 88 -23.64 -20.06 -8.75
CA ARG A 88 -23.97 -21.42 -8.34
C ARG A 88 -25.32 -21.89 -8.91
N ASN A 89 -26.32 -21.00 -8.93
CA ASN A 89 -27.65 -21.31 -9.47
C ASN A 89 -27.62 -21.46 -10.99
N GLU A 90 -26.90 -20.60 -11.70
CA GLU A 90 -26.74 -20.69 -13.17
C GLU A 90 -26.10 -22.02 -13.59
N ARG A 91 -25.05 -22.47 -12.86
CA ARG A 91 -24.43 -23.78 -13.07
C ARG A 91 -25.36 -24.95 -12.78
N SER A 92 -26.25 -24.82 -11.78
CA SER A 92 -27.24 -25.87 -11.48
C SER A 92 -28.33 -25.96 -12.55
N SER A 93 -28.69 -24.83 -13.17
CA SER A 93 -29.76 -24.76 -14.18
C SER A 93 -29.33 -25.29 -15.56
N THR A 94 -28.03 -25.27 -15.86
CA THR A 94 -27.47 -25.76 -17.14
C THR A 94 -27.29 -27.28 -17.19
N SER A 95 -27.57 -28.00 -16.10
CA SER A 95 -27.36 -29.46 -16.02
C SER A 95 -28.60 -30.33 -16.33
N THR A 96 -29.75 -29.77 -16.73
CA THR A 96 -31.02 -30.55 -16.81
C THR A 96 -31.79 -30.43 -18.14
N THR A 97 -31.14 -30.14 -19.26
CA THR A 97 -31.82 -30.21 -20.57
C THR A 97 -30.94 -30.90 -21.60
N VAL A 98 -30.79 -32.22 -21.44
CA VAL A 98 -30.72 -33.11 -22.61
C VAL A 98 -32.16 -33.42 -22.95
N ARG A 99 -32.72 -32.63 -23.87
CA ARG A 99 -34.05 -32.82 -24.41
C ARG A 99 -33.88 -33.67 -25.66
N GLU A 100 -34.43 -34.88 -25.64
CA GLU A 100 -34.83 -35.63 -26.83
C GLU A 100 -35.83 -34.78 -27.65
N GLU A 101 -35.87 -35.00 -28.97
CA GLU A 101 -36.59 -34.24 -30.05
C GLU A 101 -35.57 -33.48 -30.93
N ASP A 102 -35.38 -33.71 -32.24
CA ASP A 102 -36.08 -34.49 -33.25
C ASP A 102 -35.09 -34.96 -34.34
N GLU A 103 -35.33 -36.17 -34.86
CA GLU A 103 -34.67 -36.74 -36.04
C GLU A 103 -35.14 -36.03 -37.33
N GLU A 104 -34.23 -35.43 -38.10
CA GLU A 104 -34.39 -35.27 -39.54
C GLU A 104 -33.12 -35.73 -40.28
N ASP A 105 -33.28 -36.85 -40.98
CA ASP A 105 -32.65 -37.36 -42.21
C ASP A 105 -31.17 -37.01 -42.51
N ILE A 106 -30.27 -37.92 -42.14
CA ILE A 106 -28.97 -38.13 -42.81
C ILE A 106 -28.73 -39.65 -42.99
N PRO A 107 -28.28 -40.13 -44.18
CA PRO A 107 -28.44 -41.52 -44.58
C PRO A 107 -27.42 -42.50 -43.98
N ALA A 108 -27.99 -43.57 -43.41
CA ALA A 108 -27.56 -44.96 -43.37
C ALA A 108 -26.05 -45.30 -43.54
N ILE A 109 -25.39 -45.59 -42.42
CA ILE A 109 -24.31 -46.57 -42.37
C ILE A 109 -24.84 -47.80 -41.64
N THR A 110 -25.12 -48.84 -42.42
CA THR A 110 -25.57 -50.16 -41.99
C THR A 110 -24.52 -50.86 -41.15
N PHE A 111 -24.85 -51.22 -39.90
CA PHE A 111 -24.22 -52.32 -39.19
C PHE A 111 -25.28 -53.34 -38.78
N ASN A 112 -25.19 -54.52 -39.40
CA ASN A 112 -26.00 -55.70 -39.06
C ASN A 112 -25.58 -56.23 -37.68
N ILE A 113 -26.52 -56.21 -36.72
CA ILE A 113 -26.42 -57.00 -35.50
C ILE A 113 -27.15 -58.32 -35.74
N ILE A 114 -26.38 -59.39 -35.92
CA ILE A 114 -26.88 -60.76 -35.93
C ILE A 114 -27.03 -61.20 -34.46
N SER A 115 -28.25 -61.57 -34.08
CA SER A 115 -28.51 -62.33 -32.86
C SER A 115 -28.07 -63.78 -33.03
N SER A 116 -27.50 -64.41 -32.00
CA SER A 116 -27.69 -65.85 -31.82
C SER A 116 -27.60 -66.26 -30.35
N ASN A 117 -28.57 -67.11 -30.01
CA ASN A 117 -28.72 -67.86 -28.77
C ASN A 117 -27.86 -69.13 -28.77
N ASN A 118 -27.41 -69.50 -27.58
CA ASN A 118 -27.33 -70.85 -26.98
C ASN A 118 -26.55 -72.03 -27.61
N THR A 119 -26.07 -72.84 -26.66
CA THR A 119 -25.86 -74.32 -26.61
C THR A 119 -24.57 -74.96 -27.16
N PHE A 120 -23.75 -75.42 -26.19
CA PHE A 120 -23.30 -76.81 -25.93
C PHE A 120 -22.91 -77.72 -27.12
N ASP A 121 -21.63 -78.13 -27.23
CA ASP A 121 -21.09 -79.50 -27.00
C ASP A 121 -19.74 -79.73 -27.75
N GLY A 122 -18.84 -80.50 -27.11
CA GLY A 122 -17.83 -81.40 -27.68
C GLY A 122 -16.78 -80.95 -28.72
N GLY A 123 -15.48 -81.23 -28.42
CA GLY A 123 -14.57 -81.81 -29.42
C GLY A 123 -13.31 -81.02 -29.84
N ILE A 124 -12.21 -81.31 -29.14
CA ILE A 124 -10.79 -81.42 -29.56
C ILE A 124 -10.47 -81.08 -31.05
N GLU A 125 -9.66 -80.04 -31.31
CA GLU A 125 -8.32 -80.13 -31.95
C GLU A 125 -7.60 -78.77 -32.00
N LYS A 126 -6.27 -78.82 -31.90
CA LYS A 126 -5.37 -77.68 -31.71
C LYS A 126 -5.11 -76.95 -33.04
N HIS A 127 -5.38 -75.65 -33.10
CA HIS A 127 -4.57 -74.71 -33.88
C HIS A 127 -4.43 -73.37 -33.16
N SER A 128 -3.18 -73.03 -32.84
CA SER A 128 -2.75 -71.80 -32.20
C SER A 128 -2.74 -70.65 -33.20
N THR A 129 -3.64 -69.67 -33.01
CA THR A 129 -3.51 -68.34 -33.63
C THR A 129 -3.70 -67.29 -32.54
N LYS A 130 -2.63 -66.55 -32.24
CA LYS A 130 -2.63 -65.40 -31.32
C LYS A 130 -3.44 -64.28 -31.96
N ILE A 131 -4.61 -63.98 -31.40
CA ILE A 131 -5.34 -62.72 -31.63
C ILE A 131 -5.29 -61.95 -30.31
N SER A 132 -4.73 -60.74 -30.38
CA SER A 132 -4.62 -59.79 -29.28
C SER A 132 -6.00 -59.23 -28.93
N PRO A 133 -6.39 -59.12 -27.65
CA PRO A 133 -7.64 -58.48 -27.27
C PRO A 133 -7.48 -56.95 -27.40
N GLN A 134 -8.30 -56.31 -28.24
CA GLN A 134 -8.56 -54.88 -28.14
C GLN A 134 -9.60 -54.66 -27.04
N GLU A 135 -9.12 -54.19 -25.89
CA GLU A 135 -9.96 -53.69 -24.79
C GLU A 135 -10.58 -52.35 -25.20
N SER A 136 -11.91 -52.32 -25.33
CA SER A 136 -12.70 -51.09 -25.45
C SER A 136 -12.77 -50.40 -24.08
N LYS A 137 -11.80 -49.53 -23.79
CA LYS A 137 -11.85 -48.62 -22.64
C LYS A 137 -12.88 -47.52 -22.91
N GLN A 138 -14.07 -47.67 -22.34
CA GLN A 138 -14.99 -46.56 -22.13
C GLN A 138 -14.34 -45.56 -21.18
N SER A 139 -13.94 -44.40 -21.72
CA SER A 139 -13.42 -43.28 -20.95
C SER A 139 -14.55 -42.67 -20.13
N ILE A 140 -14.58 -42.99 -18.85
CA ILE A 140 -15.34 -42.23 -17.85
C ILE A 140 -14.72 -40.84 -17.84
N ILE A 141 -15.40 -39.86 -18.45
CA ILE A 141 -15.06 -38.44 -18.31
C ILE A 141 -15.42 -38.08 -16.87
N SER A 142 -14.46 -38.33 -15.97
CA SER A 142 -14.51 -37.86 -14.60
C SER A 142 -14.61 -36.34 -14.68
N SER A 143 -15.76 -35.80 -14.24
CA SER A 143 -15.98 -34.37 -14.07
C SER A 143 -15.05 -33.89 -12.96
N SER A 144 -13.79 -33.68 -13.33
CA SER A 144 -12.78 -32.99 -12.53
C SER A 144 -13.32 -31.60 -12.27
N SER A 145 -13.99 -31.44 -11.13
CA SER A 145 -14.32 -30.13 -10.59
C SER A 145 -13.00 -29.38 -10.47
N PHE A 146 -12.78 -28.40 -11.35
CA PHE A 146 -11.70 -27.44 -11.21
C PHE A 146 -11.91 -26.75 -9.86
N LEU A 147 -11.15 -27.20 -8.86
CA LEU A 147 -11.07 -26.50 -7.59
C LEU A 147 -10.42 -25.17 -7.93
N VAL A 148 -11.18 -24.10 -7.80
CA VAL A 148 -10.64 -22.74 -7.88
C VAL A 148 -9.68 -22.64 -6.69
N GLU A 149 -8.38 -22.63 -6.97
CA GLU A 149 -7.37 -22.45 -5.94
C GLU A 149 -7.61 -21.08 -5.28
N GLU A 150 -7.66 -21.06 -3.94
CA GLU A 150 -7.80 -19.81 -3.23
C GLU A 150 -6.53 -18.96 -3.45
N PRO A 151 -6.67 -17.64 -3.62
CA PRO A 151 -5.52 -16.77 -3.82
C PRO A 151 -4.55 -16.88 -2.62
N PRO A 152 -3.23 -16.75 -2.85
CA PRO A 152 -2.25 -16.81 -1.77
C PRO A 152 -2.58 -15.79 -0.67
N SER A 153 -2.43 -16.24 0.58
CA SER A 153 -2.56 -15.38 1.75
C SER A 153 -1.31 -14.54 1.93
N PHE A 154 -1.43 -13.21 1.79
CA PHE A 154 -0.34 -12.27 2.02
C PHE A 154 0.20 -12.42 3.44
N PHE A 155 -0.69 -12.60 4.42
CA PHE A 155 -0.30 -12.77 5.82
C PHE A 155 0.61 -13.99 6.02
N GLU A 156 0.25 -15.14 5.46
CA GLU A 156 1.05 -16.36 5.61
C GLU A 156 2.40 -16.25 4.89
N LEU A 157 2.42 -15.68 3.67
CA LEU A 157 3.67 -15.43 2.95
C LEU A 157 4.58 -14.45 3.69
N ALA A 158 4.01 -13.37 4.24
CA ALA A 158 4.74 -12.37 5.01
C ALA A 158 5.33 -12.94 6.30
N ARG A 159 4.62 -13.86 6.96
CA ARG A 159 5.16 -14.61 8.11
C ARG A 159 6.32 -15.52 7.71
N GLN A 160 6.21 -16.20 6.58
CA GLN A 160 7.26 -17.10 6.09
C GLN A 160 8.54 -16.37 5.70
N THR A 161 8.44 -15.18 5.12
CA THR A 161 9.59 -14.35 4.75
C THR A 161 10.14 -13.57 5.93
N GLY A 162 9.34 -13.35 6.97
CA GLY A 162 9.75 -12.62 8.17
C GLY A 162 9.75 -11.11 8.01
N THR A 163 8.95 -10.57 7.07
CA THR A 163 8.74 -9.12 6.94
C THR A 163 8.01 -8.58 8.18
N ASP A 164 8.40 -7.39 8.62
CA ASP A 164 7.77 -6.67 9.73
C ASP A 164 6.37 -6.15 9.43
N LYS A 165 5.97 -6.08 8.15
CA LYS A 165 4.63 -5.71 7.66
C LYS A 165 3.48 -6.44 8.37
N VAL A 166 3.76 -7.61 8.97
CA VAL A 166 2.78 -8.41 9.73
C VAL A 166 3.23 -8.79 11.15
N LYS A 167 4.40 -8.33 11.60
CA LYS A 167 4.96 -8.73 12.90
C LYS A 167 4.17 -8.25 14.10
N GLY A 168 3.40 -7.18 13.95
CA GLY A 168 2.52 -6.68 15.01
C GLY A 168 1.58 -7.76 15.54
N ILE A 169 1.12 -8.70 14.68
CA ILE A 169 0.25 -9.81 15.08
C ILE A 169 0.97 -10.80 16.00
N ALA A 170 2.24 -11.09 15.75
CA ALA A 170 3.02 -12.03 16.55
C ALA A 170 3.39 -11.45 17.92
N TYR A 171 3.66 -10.14 18.00
CA TYR A 171 4.08 -9.47 19.23
C TYR A 171 2.92 -8.92 20.08
N LEU A 172 1.73 -8.74 19.51
CA LEU A 172 0.59 -8.18 20.25
C LEU A 172 0.20 -9.02 21.47
N PRO A 173 0.08 -10.36 21.41
CA PRO A 173 -0.34 -11.15 22.57
C PRO A 173 0.60 -10.99 23.78
N SER A 174 1.92 -11.09 23.58
CA SER A 174 2.87 -10.90 24.68
C SER A 174 2.85 -9.48 25.22
N CYS A 175 2.68 -8.48 24.34
CA CYS A 175 2.55 -7.08 24.73
C CYS A 175 1.27 -6.80 25.53
N LEU A 176 0.16 -7.48 25.24
CA LEU A 176 -1.08 -7.33 26.03
C LEU A 176 -1.02 -8.07 27.38
N GLU A 177 -0.24 -9.15 27.47
CA GLU A 177 -0.02 -9.89 28.72
C GLU A 177 0.99 -9.18 29.64
N ASP A 178 2.04 -8.61 29.07
CA ASP A 178 3.12 -7.93 29.76
C ASP A 178 3.56 -6.67 28.99
N ASP A 179 3.16 -5.51 29.53
CA ASP A 179 3.50 -4.18 29.02
C ASP A 179 5.01 -3.96 28.84
N THR A 180 5.86 -4.67 29.59
CA THR A 180 7.32 -4.54 29.46
C THR A 180 7.85 -5.14 28.16
N THR A 181 7.06 -5.97 27.47
CA THR A 181 7.37 -6.51 26.15
C THR A 181 6.91 -5.61 25.00
N CYS A 182 6.09 -4.59 25.29
CA CYS A 182 5.67 -3.61 24.29
C CYS A 182 6.79 -2.60 23.99
N THR A 183 6.91 -2.20 22.72
CA THR A 183 7.78 -1.07 22.34
C THR A 183 7.18 0.27 22.76
N ARG A 184 5.86 0.37 22.78
CA ARG A 184 5.12 1.59 23.12
C ARG A 184 3.99 1.28 24.11
N PRO A 185 4.29 0.88 25.36
CA PRO A 185 3.28 0.43 26.32
C PRO A 185 2.22 1.49 26.64
N SER A 186 2.56 2.77 26.52
CA SER A 186 1.67 3.90 26.80
C SER A 186 0.73 4.28 25.65
N CYS A 187 0.80 3.62 24.49
CA CYS A 187 -0.13 3.89 23.41
C CYS A 187 -1.56 3.43 23.77
N GLU A 188 -2.54 4.33 23.64
CA GLU A 188 -3.95 4.05 23.92
C GLU A 188 -4.52 2.94 23.02
N ARG A 189 -4.15 2.94 21.73
CA ARG A 189 -4.56 1.89 20.79
C ARG A 189 -3.64 0.67 20.94
N GLU A 190 -4.21 -0.48 21.31
CA GLU A 190 -3.49 -1.74 21.50
C GLU A 190 -2.57 -2.12 20.33
N LYS A 191 -3.06 -1.99 19.10
CA LYS A 191 -2.26 -2.29 17.89
C LYS A 191 -1.06 -1.35 17.68
N CYS A 192 -0.97 -0.22 18.38
CA CYS A 192 0.18 0.68 18.33
C CYS A 192 1.25 0.33 19.38
N ARG A 193 0.97 -0.59 20.31
CA ARG A 193 1.85 -0.95 21.43
C ARG A 193 3.00 -1.90 21.06
N PRO A 194 2.80 -2.99 20.28
CA PRO A 194 3.87 -3.92 19.95
C PRO A 194 4.78 -3.38 18.84
N TRP A 195 5.92 -4.03 18.63
CA TRP A 195 6.76 -3.81 17.45
C TRP A 195 6.17 -4.48 16.19
N GLY A 196 6.39 -3.87 15.03
CA GLY A 196 5.92 -4.34 13.72
C GLY A 196 4.54 -3.82 13.32
N HIS A 197 4.04 -4.29 12.19
CA HIS A 197 2.85 -3.73 11.53
C HIS A 197 1.73 -4.76 11.35
N PHE A 198 0.59 -4.28 10.86
CA PHE A 198 -0.62 -5.05 10.60
C PHE A 198 -1.09 -4.89 9.14
N TYR A 199 -0.19 -4.64 8.19
CA TYR A 199 -0.52 -4.21 6.82
C TYR A 199 -1.14 -5.31 5.94
N HIS A 200 -1.12 -6.57 6.37
CA HIS A 200 -1.66 -7.70 5.60
C HIS A 200 -3.08 -7.50 5.04
N THR A 201 -3.99 -6.85 5.76
CA THR A 201 -5.37 -6.62 5.29
C THR A 201 -5.39 -5.71 4.07
N MET A 202 -4.68 -4.58 4.15
CA MET A 202 -4.53 -3.64 3.05
C MET A 202 -3.87 -4.32 1.85
N TYR A 203 -2.76 -5.02 2.08
CA TYR A 203 -2.04 -5.71 1.01
C TYR A 203 -2.89 -6.76 0.31
N GLN A 204 -3.51 -7.68 1.07
CA GLN A 204 -4.39 -8.70 0.51
C GLN A 204 -5.51 -8.06 -0.33
N GLN A 205 -6.20 -7.05 0.24
CA GLN A 205 -7.32 -6.40 -0.44
C GLN A 205 -6.88 -5.74 -1.75
N LYS A 206 -5.76 -5.01 -1.72
CA LYS A 206 -5.31 -4.21 -2.87
C LYS A 206 -4.57 -5.04 -3.92
N PHE A 207 -3.89 -6.12 -3.52
CA PHE A 207 -3.13 -6.96 -4.45
C PHE A 207 -3.97 -8.04 -5.13
N ASN A 208 -5.07 -8.50 -4.51
CA ASN A 208 -5.91 -9.55 -5.09
C ASN A 208 -6.42 -9.25 -6.49
N LYS A 209 -6.66 -7.97 -6.83
CA LYS A 209 -7.12 -7.59 -8.18
C LYS A 209 -6.09 -7.84 -9.27
N PHE A 210 -4.81 -8.01 -8.92
CA PHE A 210 -3.74 -8.29 -9.89
C PHE A 210 -3.42 -9.78 -10.02
N LEU A 211 -3.91 -10.65 -9.13
CA LEU A 211 -3.62 -12.09 -9.15
C LEU A 211 -4.30 -12.82 -10.31
N ASN A 212 -5.49 -12.37 -10.70
CA ASN A 212 -6.28 -12.98 -11.78
C ASN A 212 -6.16 -12.20 -13.09
N SER A 213 -5.08 -11.41 -13.23
CA SER A 213 -4.87 -10.58 -14.41
C SER A 213 -3.95 -11.31 -15.39
N ASP A 214 -4.38 -11.41 -16.65
CA ASP A 214 -3.50 -11.80 -17.75
C ASP A 214 -2.56 -10.64 -18.16
N GLU A 215 -2.76 -9.44 -17.59
CA GLU A 215 -1.90 -8.29 -17.85
C GLU A 215 -0.54 -8.44 -17.17
N ARG A 216 0.52 -8.34 -17.95
CA ARG A 216 1.88 -8.13 -17.43
C ARG A 216 1.93 -6.79 -16.70
N PHE A 217 2.66 -6.71 -15.60
CA PHE A 217 2.86 -5.46 -14.88
C PHE A 217 4.20 -5.38 -14.17
N GLN A 218 4.60 -4.16 -13.81
CA GLN A 218 5.71 -3.87 -12.92
C GLN A 218 5.21 -3.50 -11.53
N LEU A 219 5.92 -3.99 -10.51
CA LEU A 219 5.85 -3.54 -9.12
C LEU A 219 7.20 -2.95 -8.73
N LEU A 220 7.19 -1.83 -8.02
CA LEU A 220 8.37 -1.19 -7.43
C LEU A 220 8.22 -1.07 -5.92
N GLU A 221 9.19 -1.57 -5.15
CA GLU A 221 9.36 -1.23 -3.73
C GLU A 221 10.48 -0.18 -3.57
N ILE A 222 10.25 0.85 -2.76
CA ILE A 222 11.27 1.79 -2.30
C ILE A 222 11.57 1.43 -0.85
N GLY A 223 12.82 1.10 -0.54
CA GLY A 223 13.21 0.57 0.77
C GLY A 223 13.31 -0.95 0.74
N TYR A 224 14.41 -1.47 0.20
CA TYR A 224 14.65 -2.92 0.14
C TYR A 224 15.04 -3.48 1.51
N ASN A 225 15.87 -2.75 2.26
CA ASN A 225 16.47 -3.18 3.52
C ASN A 225 17.03 -4.63 3.42
N LEU A 226 16.58 -5.57 4.26
CA LEU A 226 16.97 -6.99 4.21
C LEU A 226 16.24 -7.80 3.11
N GLY A 227 15.35 -7.18 2.34
CA GLY A 227 14.60 -7.79 1.24
C GLY A 227 13.37 -8.61 1.63
N PHE A 228 12.99 -8.67 2.92
CA PHE A 228 11.84 -9.48 3.34
C PHE A 228 10.49 -8.98 2.78
N GLY A 229 10.32 -7.66 2.62
CA GLY A 229 9.16 -7.07 1.94
C GLY A 229 9.09 -7.54 0.48
N TYR A 230 10.14 -7.23 -0.28
CA TYR A 230 10.34 -7.70 -1.65
C TYR A 230 10.11 -9.21 -1.85
N ASP A 231 10.70 -10.05 -1.00
CA ASP A 231 10.55 -11.51 -1.08
C ASP A 231 9.10 -11.96 -0.85
N THR A 232 8.35 -11.22 -0.04
CA THR A 232 6.91 -11.45 0.16
C THR A 232 6.15 -11.14 -1.11
N TYR A 233 6.41 -10.01 -1.76
CA TYR A 233 5.77 -9.63 -3.03
C TYR A 233 6.11 -10.62 -4.14
N LYS A 234 7.39 -11.03 -4.24
CA LYS A 234 7.85 -12.02 -5.22
C LYS A 234 7.12 -13.34 -5.08
N LYS A 235 6.87 -13.80 -3.86
CA LYS A 235 6.05 -15.01 -3.61
C LYS A 235 4.56 -14.77 -3.89
N PHE A 236 4.03 -13.61 -3.51
CA PHE A 236 2.61 -13.29 -3.68
C PHE A 236 2.21 -13.25 -5.17
N PHE A 237 3.09 -12.76 -6.03
CA PHE A 237 2.88 -12.67 -7.47
C PHE A 237 3.61 -13.75 -8.28
N ALA A 238 4.08 -14.83 -7.64
CA ALA A 238 4.89 -15.86 -8.30
C ALA A 238 4.17 -16.51 -9.50
N ASP A 239 2.85 -16.66 -9.40
CA ASP A 239 2.03 -17.31 -10.42
C ASP A 239 1.42 -16.32 -11.44
N VAL A 240 1.70 -15.01 -11.33
CA VAL A 240 1.17 -14.02 -12.27
C VAL A 240 2.11 -13.87 -13.47
N PRO A 241 1.71 -14.32 -14.68
CA PRO A 241 2.61 -14.35 -15.83
C PRO A 241 3.09 -12.94 -16.22
N GLY A 242 4.41 -12.77 -16.21
CA GLY A 242 5.05 -11.51 -16.60
C GLY A 242 4.88 -10.36 -15.61
N ALA A 243 4.53 -10.66 -14.35
CA ALA A 243 4.80 -9.75 -13.24
C ALA A 243 6.32 -9.53 -13.10
N GLU A 244 6.70 -8.26 -12.97
CA GLU A 244 8.07 -7.80 -12.99
C GLU A 244 8.35 -6.93 -11.76
N LEU A 245 9.18 -7.41 -10.84
CA LEU A 245 9.41 -6.72 -9.57
C LEU A 245 10.75 -5.98 -9.59
N HIS A 246 10.73 -4.75 -9.08
CA HIS A 246 11.88 -3.89 -8.89
C HIS A 246 11.93 -3.39 -7.45
N THR A 247 13.11 -2.96 -7.02
CA THR A 247 13.33 -2.38 -5.70
C THR A 247 14.41 -1.31 -5.74
N ILE A 248 14.30 -0.29 -4.88
CA ILE A 248 15.28 0.77 -4.68
C ILE A 248 15.84 0.71 -3.26
N GLU A 249 17.15 0.86 -3.11
CA GLU A 249 17.81 0.89 -1.81
C GLU A 249 19.01 1.82 -1.79
N ILE A 250 19.08 2.66 -0.76
CA ILE A 250 20.19 3.58 -0.56
C ILE A 250 21.38 2.88 0.11
N SER A 251 21.15 1.87 0.94
CA SER A 251 22.22 1.14 1.65
C SER A 251 23.14 0.36 0.72
N CYS A 252 22.76 0.17 -0.55
CA CYS A 252 23.54 -0.60 -1.52
C CYS A 252 24.47 0.25 -2.42
N ILE A 253 24.52 1.57 -2.22
CA ILE A 253 25.54 2.43 -2.85
C ILE A 253 26.94 2.15 -2.26
N GLU A 254 27.96 2.80 -2.81
CA GLU A 254 29.34 2.70 -2.32
C GLU A 254 29.43 3.09 -0.83
N GLU A 255 30.12 2.28 -0.02
CA GLU A 255 30.39 2.59 1.37
C GLU A 255 31.40 3.74 1.51
N GLY A 256 31.16 4.67 2.45
CA GLY A 256 32.05 5.79 2.73
C GLY A 256 31.38 6.94 3.49
N PRO A 257 32.05 8.09 3.61
CA PRO A 257 31.53 9.24 4.33
C PRO A 257 30.28 9.82 3.66
N ARG A 258 29.27 10.17 4.46
CA ARG A 258 27.98 10.69 3.96
C ARG A 258 28.14 11.99 3.18
N GLU A 259 29.09 12.83 3.58
CA GLU A 259 29.44 14.08 2.90
C GLU A 259 29.95 13.88 1.46
N GLU A 260 30.42 12.68 1.12
CA GLU A 260 30.82 12.29 -0.24
C GLU A 260 29.64 11.70 -1.04
N GLY A 261 28.44 11.64 -0.46
CA GLY A 261 27.28 10.96 -1.05
C GLY A 261 27.35 9.44 -0.98
N LYS A 262 28.17 8.90 -0.06
CA LYS A 262 28.37 7.46 0.16
C LYS A 262 27.59 6.97 1.38
N TRP A 263 27.39 5.66 1.47
CA TRP A 263 26.70 5.04 2.60
C TRP A 263 27.64 4.82 3.78
N PRO A 264 27.36 5.35 4.99
CA PRO A 264 28.24 5.20 6.13
C PRO A 264 28.53 3.74 6.45
N LYS A 265 29.82 3.38 6.48
CA LYS A 265 30.27 2.00 6.70
C LYS A 265 29.78 1.45 8.04
N GLU A 266 29.71 2.31 9.05
CA GLU A 266 29.24 1.96 10.40
C GLU A 266 27.75 1.63 10.47
N TRP A 267 26.95 1.99 9.46
CA TRP A 267 25.53 1.63 9.39
C TRP A 267 25.33 0.22 8.83
N GLY A 268 26.27 -0.26 8.01
CA GLY A 268 26.19 -1.57 7.35
C GLY A 268 25.32 -1.54 6.08
N ASN A 269 25.60 -2.45 5.15
CA ASN A 269 24.82 -2.63 3.93
C ASN A 269 23.81 -3.77 4.13
N PHE A 270 22.63 -3.43 4.63
CA PHE A 270 21.58 -4.39 4.94
C PHE A 270 21.11 -5.16 3.70
N ALA A 271 21.02 -4.48 2.55
CA ALA A 271 20.66 -5.11 1.27
C ALA A 271 21.51 -6.33 0.94
N LYS A 272 22.83 -6.24 1.21
CA LYS A 272 23.80 -7.28 0.89
C LYS A 272 23.62 -8.55 1.72
N GLU A 273 22.87 -8.49 2.82
CA GLU A 273 22.55 -9.68 3.64
C GLU A 273 21.52 -10.60 2.97
N ASN A 274 20.72 -10.08 2.03
CA ASN A 274 19.77 -10.91 1.30
C ASN A 274 20.51 -11.80 0.28
N LYS A 275 20.20 -13.11 0.26
CA LYS A 275 20.82 -14.09 -0.66
C LYS A 275 20.60 -13.78 -2.14
N GLU A 276 19.54 -13.06 -2.49
CA GLU A 276 19.21 -12.68 -3.87
C GLU A 276 19.89 -11.36 -4.29
N TYR A 277 20.58 -10.65 -3.39
CA TYR A 277 21.14 -9.31 -3.62
C TYR A 277 21.91 -9.21 -4.95
N GLN A 278 22.89 -10.08 -5.16
CA GLN A 278 23.71 -10.04 -6.38
C GLN A 278 22.88 -10.39 -7.63
N SER A 279 22.00 -11.39 -7.52
CA SER A 279 21.11 -11.79 -8.61
C SER A 279 20.18 -10.65 -9.04
N LEU A 280 19.67 -9.87 -8.07
CA LEU A 280 18.84 -8.70 -8.35
C LEU A 280 19.62 -7.55 -9.00
N LEU A 281 20.88 -7.32 -8.63
CA LEU A 281 21.74 -6.35 -9.31
C LEU A 281 22.01 -6.77 -10.76
N ASP A 282 22.38 -8.03 -10.97
CA ASP A 282 22.71 -8.58 -12.29
C ASP A 282 21.51 -8.52 -13.24
N GLN A 283 20.30 -8.73 -12.70
CA GLN A 283 19.04 -8.64 -13.43
C GLN A 283 18.49 -7.21 -13.56
N LYS A 284 19.16 -6.20 -13.00
CA LYS A 284 18.68 -4.80 -12.94
C LYS A 284 17.31 -4.67 -12.25
N ARG A 285 17.09 -5.46 -11.20
CA ARG A 285 15.90 -5.45 -10.34
C ARG A 285 16.12 -4.68 -9.04
N LEU A 286 17.34 -4.66 -8.51
CA LEU A 286 17.74 -3.81 -7.39
C LEU A 286 18.49 -2.57 -7.92
N HIS A 287 18.01 -1.38 -7.57
CA HIS A 287 18.58 -0.11 -8.00
C HIS A 287 19.20 0.61 -6.81
N CYS A 288 20.52 0.79 -6.83
CA CYS A 288 21.26 1.42 -5.72
C CYS A 288 21.31 2.94 -5.85
N GLY A 289 20.65 3.65 -4.94
CA GLY A 289 20.63 5.10 -4.92
C GLY A 289 19.62 5.71 -3.96
N ASP A 290 19.58 7.05 -3.96
CA ASP A 290 18.70 7.83 -3.09
C ASP A 290 17.34 8.05 -3.77
N ALA A 291 16.29 7.48 -3.17
CA ALA A 291 14.92 7.64 -3.66
C ALA A 291 14.35 9.06 -3.50
N SER A 292 15.09 9.99 -2.91
CA SER A 292 14.75 11.42 -2.88
C SER A 292 15.41 12.26 -3.98
N ASP A 293 16.34 11.67 -4.74
CA ASP A 293 17.00 12.32 -5.87
C ASP A 293 16.18 12.11 -7.16
N VAL A 294 15.41 13.12 -7.55
CA VAL A 294 14.53 13.08 -8.73
C VAL A 294 15.31 12.86 -10.03
N ASP A 295 16.50 13.44 -10.15
CA ASP A 295 17.34 13.28 -11.34
C ASP A 295 17.81 11.81 -11.45
N TRP A 296 18.19 11.21 -10.32
CA TRP A 296 18.51 9.79 -10.24
C TRP A 296 17.30 8.90 -10.56
N LEU A 297 16.13 9.16 -9.96
CA LEU A 297 14.89 8.42 -10.21
C LEU A 297 14.50 8.48 -11.69
N TYR A 298 14.61 9.66 -12.32
CA TYR A 298 14.32 9.86 -13.73
C TYR A 298 15.23 9.02 -14.63
N ARG A 299 16.52 8.90 -14.27
CA ARG A 299 17.46 8.02 -14.97
C ARG A 299 17.06 6.55 -14.83
N ILE A 300 16.82 6.06 -13.62
CA ILE A 300 16.42 4.66 -13.37
C ILE A 300 15.14 4.30 -14.12
N TRP A 301 14.15 5.19 -14.07
CA TRP A 301 12.89 5.02 -14.79
C TRP A 301 13.14 4.83 -16.29
N ASN A 302 13.88 5.73 -16.94
CA ASN A 302 14.07 5.69 -18.39
C ASN A 302 15.02 4.56 -18.85
N GLU A 303 16.09 4.30 -18.09
CA GLU A 303 17.13 3.34 -18.49
C GLU A 303 16.81 1.89 -18.12
N HIS A 304 16.03 1.65 -17.07
CA HIS A 304 15.85 0.31 -16.51
C HIS A 304 14.41 -0.16 -16.43
N MET A 305 13.43 0.71 -16.16
CA MET A 305 12.04 0.28 -15.96
C MET A 305 11.16 0.50 -17.20
N TYR A 306 11.10 1.73 -17.71
CA TYR A 306 10.22 2.13 -18.81
C TYR A 306 10.68 1.60 -20.17
N ARG A 307 11.98 1.44 -20.41
CA ARG A 307 12.65 0.78 -21.57
C ARG A 307 12.11 1.02 -22.99
N ARG A 308 11.16 1.95 -23.22
CA ARG A 308 10.56 2.21 -24.56
C ARG A 308 11.59 2.63 -25.60
N GLN A 309 12.58 3.42 -25.21
CA GLN A 309 13.61 3.88 -26.13
C GLN A 309 14.46 2.72 -26.69
N GLN A 310 14.51 1.60 -26.00
CA GLN A 310 15.23 0.39 -26.43
C GLN A 310 14.35 -0.55 -27.26
N GLN A 311 13.08 -0.17 -27.55
CA GLN A 311 12.07 -1.03 -28.19
C GLN A 311 11.86 -2.37 -27.47
N ILE A 312 12.22 -2.43 -26.19
CA ILE A 312 11.97 -3.59 -25.34
C ILE A 312 10.60 -3.37 -24.72
N ASP A 313 9.72 -4.34 -24.93
CA ASP A 313 8.38 -4.38 -24.35
C ASP A 313 8.46 -4.60 -22.82
N SER A 314 8.56 -3.51 -22.09
CA SER A 314 8.49 -3.45 -20.63
C SER A 314 7.03 -3.52 -20.17
N PRO A 315 6.71 -4.34 -19.15
CA PRO A 315 5.40 -4.29 -18.55
C PRO A 315 5.09 -2.91 -17.96
N PRO A 316 3.83 -2.47 -17.97
CA PRO A 316 3.41 -1.21 -17.37
C PRO A 316 3.62 -1.18 -15.85
N LEU A 317 4.02 -0.03 -15.29
CA LEU A 317 4.06 0.17 -13.84
C LEU A 317 2.64 0.24 -13.27
N LYS A 318 2.27 -0.74 -12.44
CA LYS A 318 0.93 -0.81 -11.81
C LYS A 318 0.99 -0.64 -10.30
N ILE A 319 2.10 -0.98 -9.66
CA ILE A 319 2.21 -0.99 -8.19
C ILE A 319 3.50 -0.28 -7.78
N VAL A 320 3.40 0.68 -6.87
CA VAL A 320 4.53 1.29 -6.18
C VAL A 320 4.28 1.19 -4.68
N VAL A 321 5.28 0.77 -3.92
CA VAL A 321 5.28 0.74 -2.46
C VAL A 321 6.42 1.63 -1.98
N ASP A 322 6.11 2.71 -1.26
CA ASP A 322 7.09 3.50 -0.54
C ASP A 322 7.17 3.03 0.91
N ASP A 323 8.27 2.33 1.21
CA ASP A 323 8.69 1.87 2.52
C ASP A 323 10.15 2.35 2.78
N GLY A 324 10.48 3.55 2.28
CA GLY A 324 11.83 4.08 2.26
C GLY A 324 12.29 4.66 3.61
N SER A 325 12.69 5.93 3.62
CA SER A 325 13.26 6.56 4.83
C SER A 325 12.23 7.03 5.85
N HIS A 326 10.95 7.00 5.48
CA HIS A 326 9.82 7.57 6.23
C HIS A 326 9.94 9.07 6.55
N LEU A 327 10.88 9.77 5.90
CA LEU A 327 10.96 11.22 5.98
C LEU A 327 9.82 11.81 5.15
N ALA A 328 9.02 12.70 5.74
CA ALA A 328 7.86 13.30 5.07
C ALA A 328 8.20 13.91 3.70
N LYS A 329 9.38 14.53 3.59
CA LYS A 329 9.89 15.06 2.33
C LYS A 329 10.11 13.95 1.29
N HIS A 330 10.68 12.82 1.68
CA HIS A 330 10.95 11.71 0.75
C HIS A 330 9.64 11.06 0.30
N MET A 331 8.68 10.88 1.21
CA MET A 331 7.36 10.34 0.90
C MET A 331 6.62 11.19 -0.15
N ILE A 332 6.69 12.52 -0.06
CA ILE A 332 6.11 13.38 -1.12
C ILE A 332 6.88 13.26 -2.44
N TYR A 333 8.22 13.16 -2.43
CA TYR A 333 8.97 12.95 -3.67
C TYR A 333 8.52 11.68 -4.39
N SER A 334 8.33 10.59 -3.64
CA SER A 334 7.79 9.34 -4.20
C SER A 334 6.44 9.53 -4.86
N ILE A 335 5.51 10.29 -4.25
CA ILE A 335 4.19 10.55 -4.84
C ILE A 335 4.32 11.38 -6.11
N PHE A 336 5.00 12.53 -6.08
CA PHE A 336 5.09 13.41 -7.24
C PHE A 336 5.86 12.79 -8.41
N PHE A 337 6.85 11.94 -8.11
CA PHE A 337 7.59 11.24 -9.15
C PHE A 337 6.84 10.01 -9.68
N TRP A 338 6.42 9.09 -8.81
CA TRP A 338 5.92 7.80 -9.27
C TRP A 338 4.44 7.80 -9.61
N PHE A 339 3.59 8.53 -8.88
CA PHE A 339 2.13 8.45 -9.07
C PHE A 339 1.70 8.75 -10.52
N PRO A 340 2.21 9.79 -11.20
CA PRO A 340 1.84 10.06 -12.59
C PRO A 340 2.25 8.97 -13.59
N ARG A 341 3.27 8.16 -13.25
CA ARG A 341 3.83 7.09 -14.10
C ARG A 341 3.11 5.76 -13.92
N ILE A 342 2.27 5.64 -12.91
CA ILE A 342 1.45 4.45 -12.69
C ILE A 342 0.30 4.44 -13.69
N GLU A 343 0.11 3.31 -14.36
CA GLU A 343 -0.97 3.09 -15.33
C GLU A 343 -2.36 3.08 -14.68
N PRO A 344 -3.43 3.27 -15.47
CA PRO A 344 -4.80 3.14 -15.02
C PRO A 344 -5.08 1.93 -14.14
N GLY A 345 -5.82 2.16 -13.05
CA GLY A 345 -6.19 1.16 -12.06
C GLY A 345 -5.02 0.69 -11.16
N GLY A 346 -3.81 1.18 -11.40
CA GLY A 346 -2.66 0.95 -10.53
C GLY A 346 -2.75 1.68 -9.19
N ILE A 347 -1.81 1.40 -8.31
CA ILE A 347 -1.81 1.88 -6.93
C ILE A 347 -0.41 2.32 -6.48
N LEU A 348 -0.38 3.35 -5.64
CA LEU A 348 0.79 3.77 -4.88
C LEU A 348 0.49 3.61 -3.39
N ILE A 349 1.32 2.85 -2.70
CA ILE A 349 1.19 2.54 -1.28
C ILE A 349 2.28 3.34 -0.55
N ILE A 350 1.90 4.05 0.51
CA ILE A 350 2.81 4.74 1.41
C ILE A 350 2.73 4.04 2.77
N GLU A 351 3.81 3.41 3.20
CA GLU A 351 3.94 2.84 4.54
C GLU A 351 4.41 3.87 5.57
N ASP A 352 4.30 3.49 6.84
CA ASP A 352 4.78 4.24 8.00
C ASP A 352 4.35 5.70 8.07
N VAL A 353 3.08 5.94 7.76
CA VAL A 353 2.36 7.19 8.03
C VAL A 353 2.05 7.32 9.54
N GLN A 354 3.05 7.14 10.39
CA GLN A 354 2.96 7.17 11.85
C GLN A 354 3.07 8.60 12.39
N PRO A 355 2.56 8.88 13.62
CA PRO A 355 2.78 10.15 14.29
C PRO A 355 4.19 10.24 14.91
N ILE A 356 5.23 10.01 14.12
CA ILE A 356 6.65 10.20 14.49
C ILE A 356 7.19 11.49 13.85
N GLU A 357 8.22 12.09 14.43
CA GLU A 357 8.74 13.41 14.01
C GLU A 357 9.02 13.47 12.50
N GLU A 358 9.62 12.41 11.97
CA GLU A 358 10.05 12.26 10.58
C GLU A 358 8.88 12.25 9.59
N ALA A 359 7.82 11.51 9.89
CA ALA A 359 6.67 11.30 9.00
C ALA A 359 5.49 12.24 9.31
N ASN A 360 5.48 12.91 10.46
CA ASN A 360 4.29 13.61 10.94
C ASN A 360 3.88 14.79 10.04
N LEU A 361 4.82 15.46 9.36
CA LEU A 361 4.48 16.49 8.38
C LEU A 361 3.71 15.91 7.19
N PHE A 362 4.04 14.71 6.72
CA PHE A 362 3.29 14.05 5.67
C PHE A 362 1.84 13.79 6.14
N ARG A 363 1.69 13.24 7.35
CA ARG A 363 0.39 12.93 7.95
C ARG A 363 -0.49 14.16 8.20
N THR A 364 0.11 15.25 8.70
CA THR A 364 -0.64 16.42 9.19
C THR A 364 -0.74 17.56 8.19
N GLN A 365 0.16 17.62 7.21
CA GLN A 365 0.19 18.69 6.21
C GLN A 365 -0.18 18.16 4.82
N PHE A 366 0.49 17.12 4.34
CA PHE A 366 0.30 16.65 2.96
C PHE A 366 -1.00 15.85 2.77
N LEU A 367 -1.27 14.85 3.63
CA LEU A 367 -2.45 13.99 3.49
C LEU A 367 -3.78 14.78 3.47
N PRO A 368 -4.02 15.77 4.35
CA PRO A 368 -5.23 16.58 4.28
C PRO A 368 -5.39 17.36 2.96
N GLN A 369 -4.28 17.87 2.40
CA GLN A 369 -4.30 18.60 1.13
C GLN A 369 -4.69 17.69 -0.04
N ILE A 370 -4.05 16.52 -0.18
CA ILE A 370 -4.38 15.59 -1.28
C ILE A 370 -5.78 14.98 -1.13
N MET A 371 -6.28 14.82 0.10
CA MET A 371 -7.68 14.46 0.36
C MET A 371 -8.65 15.57 -0.05
N SER A 372 -8.27 16.84 0.10
CA SER A 372 -9.04 17.98 -0.42
C SER A 372 -9.09 17.94 -1.95
N ASP A 373 -7.94 17.74 -2.60
CA ASP A 373 -7.82 17.63 -4.06
C ASP A 373 -8.63 16.48 -4.65
N LEU A 374 -8.77 15.35 -3.96
CA LEU A 374 -9.63 14.24 -4.38
C LEU A 374 -11.09 14.70 -4.60
N HIS A 375 -11.54 15.70 -3.84
CA HIS A 375 -12.90 16.24 -3.91
C HIS A 375 -12.99 17.54 -4.71
N PHE A 376 -11.90 18.02 -5.30
CA PHE A 376 -11.89 19.23 -6.10
C PHE A 376 -12.63 19.02 -7.43
N CYS A 377 -13.73 19.75 -7.62
CA CYS A 377 -14.54 19.69 -8.86
C CYS A 377 -14.26 20.86 -9.83
N GLY A 378 -13.57 21.91 -9.40
CA GLY A 378 -13.26 23.07 -10.23
C GLY A 378 -14.49 23.85 -10.74
N ASP A 379 -15.61 23.84 -10.02
CA ASP A 379 -16.78 24.66 -10.37
C ASP A 379 -16.56 26.12 -9.93
N PRO A 380 -16.37 27.07 -10.85
CA PRO A 380 -16.15 28.47 -10.52
C PRO A 380 -17.37 29.14 -9.86
N LYS A 381 -18.54 28.48 -9.83
CA LYS A 381 -19.75 29.03 -9.22
C LYS A 381 -19.86 28.71 -7.74
N GLU A 382 -19.21 27.65 -7.26
CA GLU A 382 -19.37 27.20 -5.89
C GLU A 382 -18.38 27.90 -4.97
N HIS A 383 -17.09 27.95 -5.32
CA HIS A 383 -16.06 28.67 -4.57
C HIS A 383 -14.85 29.01 -5.48
N ASP A 384 -14.09 30.06 -5.14
CA ASP A 384 -12.75 30.30 -5.71
C ASP A 384 -11.74 29.36 -5.02
N ASP A 385 -11.96 28.06 -5.24
CA ASP A 385 -11.09 27.00 -4.74
C ASP A 385 -10.10 26.61 -5.83
N ASN A 386 -8.90 26.22 -5.43
CA ASN A 386 -7.85 25.73 -6.30
C ASN A 386 -7.28 24.45 -5.72
N ALA A 387 -7.08 23.43 -6.57
CA ALA A 387 -6.37 22.23 -6.17
C ALA A 387 -4.97 22.58 -5.65
N CYS A 388 -4.59 22.00 -4.51
CA CYS A 388 -3.26 22.14 -3.92
C CYS A 388 -2.19 21.57 -4.88
N PHE A 389 -2.50 20.46 -5.55
CA PHE A 389 -1.60 19.68 -6.40
C PHE A 389 -2.21 19.45 -7.80
N PRO A 390 -2.18 20.47 -8.68
CA PRO A 390 -2.76 20.41 -10.03
C PRO A 390 -2.25 19.24 -10.90
N GLN A 391 -1.06 18.73 -10.61
CA GLN A 391 -0.43 17.60 -11.32
C GLN A 391 -0.88 16.22 -10.80
N LEU A 392 -1.45 16.13 -9.59
CA LEU A 392 -1.87 14.86 -8.97
C LEU A 392 -3.39 14.67 -9.03
N TYR A 393 -4.18 15.70 -8.71
CA TYR A 393 -5.64 15.57 -8.64
C TYR A 393 -6.29 14.97 -9.91
N PRO A 394 -5.85 15.30 -11.14
CA PRO A 394 -6.52 14.79 -12.33
C PRO A 394 -6.27 13.30 -12.55
N LEU A 395 -5.37 12.70 -11.77
CA LEU A 395 -4.90 11.33 -11.85
C LEU A 395 -5.42 10.47 -10.69
N LEU A 396 -5.98 11.09 -9.66
CA LEU A 396 -6.38 10.45 -8.41
C LEU A 396 -7.82 9.92 -8.51
N GLN A 397 -8.01 8.65 -8.14
CA GLN A 397 -9.32 8.01 -8.08
C GLN A 397 -9.83 7.88 -6.65
N SER A 398 -8.96 7.48 -5.74
CA SER A 398 -9.31 7.24 -4.34
C SER A 398 -8.07 7.28 -3.44
N ILE A 399 -8.31 7.49 -2.16
CA ILE A 399 -7.32 7.35 -1.09
C ILE A 399 -7.92 6.44 -0.02
N HIS A 400 -7.20 5.39 0.38
CA HIS A 400 -7.58 4.50 1.47
C HIS A 400 -6.46 4.40 2.50
N CYS A 401 -6.71 4.86 3.73
CA CYS A 401 -5.75 4.74 4.82
C CYS A 401 -6.24 3.76 5.88
N GLU A 402 -5.33 2.91 6.34
CA GLU A 402 -5.43 2.12 7.56
C GLU A 402 -4.39 2.61 8.57
N MET A 403 -4.22 1.90 9.68
CA MET A 403 -3.23 2.28 10.69
C MET A 403 -1.83 2.28 10.06
N HIS A 404 -1.23 3.46 9.93
CA HIS A 404 0.13 3.70 9.43
C HIS A 404 0.39 3.38 7.95
N ILE A 405 -0.63 3.10 7.15
CA ILE A 405 -0.48 2.83 5.71
C ILE A 405 -1.58 3.53 4.94
N CYS A 406 -1.23 4.12 3.80
CA CYS A 406 -2.19 4.75 2.88
C CYS A 406 -1.98 4.24 1.46
N VAL A 407 -3.06 4.14 0.70
CA VAL A 407 -3.05 3.71 -0.71
C VAL A 407 -3.74 4.76 -1.55
N LEU A 408 -3.04 5.28 -2.55
CA LEU A 408 -3.54 6.19 -3.57
C LEU A 408 -3.82 5.35 -4.84
N GLU A 409 -5.02 5.44 -5.37
CA GLU A 409 -5.42 4.70 -6.58
C GLU A 409 -5.44 5.61 -7.81
N ARG A 410 -4.94 5.11 -8.94
CA ARG A 410 -4.99 5.80 -10.23
C ARG A 410 -6.35 5.64 -10.90
N ASN A 411 -6.85 6.73 -11.46
CA ASN A 411 -8.03 6.72 -12.32
C ASN A 411 -7.71 6.21 -13.74
N ASP A 412 -8.68 6.32 -14.64
CA ASP A 412 -8.58 5.79 -16.01
C ASP A 412 -7.72 6.63 -16.96
N ARG A 413 -7.11 7.73 -16.49
CA ARG A 413 -6.24 8.56 -17.36
C ARG A 413 -4.91 7.85 -17.60
N PRO A 414 -4.40 7.82 -18.86
CA PRO A 414 -3.12 7.20 -19.20
C PRO A 414 -1.98 7.71 -18.31
N ALA A 415 -0.99 6.85 -18.05
CA ALA A 415 0.23 7.27 -17.38
C ALA A 415 0.94 8.38 -18.17
N VAL A 416 1.53 9.32 -17.44
CA VAL A 416 2.26 10.47 -18.00
C VAL A 416 3.70 10.43 -17.53
N ASN A 417 4.64 10.53 -18.47
CA ASN A 417 6.06 10.66 -18.15
C ASN A 417 6.41 12.14 -18.02
N LEU A 418 6.17 12.71 -16.85
CA LEU A 418 6.46 14.10 -16.53
C LEU A 418 7.95 14.42 -16.68
N SER A 419 8.28 15.68 -16.99
CA SER A 419 9.66 16.17 -16.91
C SER A 419 10.23 16.07 -15.48
N ILE A 420 11.55 16.25 -15.34
CA ILE A 420 12.23 16.26 -14.04
C ILE A 420 11.64 17.36 -13.15
N GLU A 421 11.40 18.54 -13.71
CA GLU A 421 10.86 19.71 -13.01
C GLU A 421 9.42 19.49 -12.56
N GLU A 422 8.55 18.96 -13.42
CA GLU A 422 7.16 18.64 -13.08
C GLU A 422 7.03 17.48 -12.08
N SER A 423 8.05 16.62 -11.99
CA SER A 423 8.10 15.52 -11.03
C SER A 423 8.59 15.96 -9.63
N LYS A 424 9.02 17.21 -9.46
CA LYS A 424 9.42 17.75 -8.15
C LYS A 424 8.17 18.21 -7.39
N PRO A 425 8.05 17.90 -6.09
CA PRO A 425 6.99 18.48 -5.28
C PRO A 425 7.13 20.01 -5.23
N PRO A 426 6.02 20.76 -5.21
CA PRO A 426 6.09 22.20 -5.03
C PRO A 426 6.65 22.52 -3.62
N PRO A 427 7.33 23.67 -3.43
CA PRO A 427 7.97 24.02 -2.15
C PRO A 427 7.03 23.98 -0.92
N ASN A 428 5.74 24.19 -1.15
CA ASN A 428 4.68 24.23 -0.15
C ASN A 428 3.95 22.90 0.06
N ALA A 429 4.41 21.79 -0.53
CA ALA A 429 3.72 20.50 -0.41
C ALA A 429 3.54 20.01 1.05
N LEU A 430 4.40 20.44 1.97
CA LEU A 430 4.31 20.14 3.41
C LEU A 430 3.85 21.34 4.23
N ASP A 431 3.19 22.31 3.62
CA ASP A 431 2.61 23.47 4.28
C ASP A 431 1.15 23.65 3.87
N MET A 432 0.25 23.11 4.68
CA MET A 432 -1.20 23.17 4.40
C MET A 432 -1.73 24.60 4.41
N SER A 433 -1.07 25.54 5.10
CA SER A 433 -1.51 26.94 5.14
C SER A 433 -1.38 27.66 3.80
N GLN A 434 -0.55 27.13 2.90
CA GLN A 434 -0.33 27.66 1.57
C GLN A 434 -1.26 27.05 0.51
N CYS A 435 -2.10 26.07 0.88
CA CYS A 435 -3.17 25.63 0.00
C CYS A 435 -4.42 26.50 0.20
N PHE A 436 -4.86 27.16 -0.88
CA PHE A 436 -5.95 28.14 -0.88
C PHE A 436 -7.25 27.60 -0.28
N THR A 437 -7.54 26.30 -0.45
CA THR A 437 -8.77 25.66 0.02
C THR A 437 -8.96 25.79 1.54
N PHE A 438 -7.88 25.70 2.32
CA PHE A 438 -7.99 25.66 3.78
C PHE A 438 -7.93 27.03 4.46
N ALA A 439 -7.28 28.01 3.84
CA ALA A 439 -7.16 29.36 4.38
C ALA A 439 -8.54 30.03 4.58
N ASN A 440 -9.49 29.76 3.67
CA ASN A 440 -10.81 30.40 3.67
C ASN A 440 -11.84 29.66 4.55
N VAL A 441 -11.79 28.33 4.64
CA VAL A 441 -12.83 27.52 5.32
C VAL A 441 -12.76 27.64 6.85
N PHE A 442 -11.58 27.80 7.42
CA PHE A 442 -11.43 27.85 8.89
C PHE A 442 -11.60 29.25 9.50
N GLY A 443 -11.96 30.26 8.70
CA GLY A 443 -12.18 31.61 9.22
C GLY A 443 -10.99 32.15 10.01
N MET A 444 -9.78 31.63 9.75
CA MET A 444 -8.55 32.28 10.17
C MET A 444 -8.44 33.50 9.27
N GLY A 445 -9.14 34.57 9.66
CA GLY A 445 -9.01 35.87 9.05
C GLY A 445 -7.56 36.29 9.17
N MET A 446 -6.76 35.91 8.18
CA MET A 446 -5.51 36.55 7.89
C MET A 446 -5.90 37.95 7.43
N ASN A 447 -5.99 38.87 8.39
CA ASN A 447 -5.87 40.29 8.12
C ASN A 447 -4.45 40.48 7.56
N ALA A 448 -4.29 40.20 6.27
CA ALA A 448 -3.15 40.65 5.49
C ALA A 448 -3.40 42.14 5.20
N GLU A 449 -2.95 42.99 6.11
CA GLU A 449 -2.57 44.37 5.80
C GLU A 449 -1.10 44.42 5.38
#